data_AF-A0A1B8ZRJ6-F1
#
_entry.id   AF-A0A1B8ZRJ6-F1
#
_cell.length_a   1.000
_cell.length_b   1.000
_cell.length_c   1.000
_cell.angle_alpha   90.00
_cell.angle_beta   90.00
_cell.angle_gamma   90.00
#
_symmetry.space_group_name_H-M   'P 1'
#
loop_
_entity.id
_entity.type
_entity.pdbx_description
1 polymer ?
#
loop_
_entity_poly.entity_id
_entity_poly.type
_entity_poly.pdbx_seq_one_letter_code
_entity_poly.pdbx_strand_id
1 'polypeptide(L)'
;MKRIPQIIFIISTLFIVDFLFFPYFDVLELIPLVIILLAINFYLIYRYNNNKVISYILNGLLLILLIICFAFGAILRQDWNFIG
;
A
#
# COMPACT_ATOMS: atom_id res chain seq x y z
N MET A 1 -10.33 11.39 13.35
CA MET A 1 -8.93 11.32 12.85
C MET A 1 -8.63 12.59 12.06
N LYS A 2 -7.38 13.08 12.05
CA LYS A 2 -7.01 14.18 11.15
C LYS A 2 -7.30 13.75 9.71
N ARG A 3 -7.80 14.67 8.87
CA ARG A 3 -8.26 14.35 7.50
C ARG A 3 -7.14 13.75 6.63
N ILE A 4 -5.90 14.18 6.82
CA ILE A 4 -4.74 13.76 6.01
C ILE A 4 -4.46 12.24 6.14
N PRO A 5 -4.30 11.65 7.34
CA PRO A 5 -4.16 10.20 7.51
C PRO A 5 -5.23 9.34 6.84
N GLN A 6 -6.48 9.81 6.86
CA GLN A 6 -7.60 9.10 6.25
C GLN A 6 -7.52 9.16 4.72
N ILE A 7 -7.15 10.30 4.16
CA ILE A 7 -6.95 10.46 2.71
C ILE A 7 -5.83 9.53 2.23
N ILE A 8 -4.69 9.50 2.93
CA ILE A 8 -3.59 8.61 2.57
C ILE A 8 -4.04 7.14 2.60
N PHE A 9 -4.77 6.75 3.66
CA PHE A 9 -5.29 5.40 3.79
C PHE A 9 -6.24 5.02 2.63
N ILE A 10 -7.12 5.93 2.22
CA ILE A 10 -8.05 5.71 1.09
C ILE A 10 -7.27 5.55 -0.22
N ILE A 11 -6.31 6.44 -0.51
CA ILE A 11 -5.48 6.37 -1.73
C ILE A 11 -4.71 5.06 -1.79
N SER A 12 -4.07 4.64 -0.68
CA SER A 12 -3.34 3.37 -0.62
C SER A 12 -4.26 2.16 -0.79
N THR A 13 -5.51 2.23 -0.30
CA THR A 13 -6.49 1.15 -0.49
C THR A 13 -6.94 1.04 -1.95
N LEU A 14 -7.24 2.18 -2.60
CA LEU A 14 -7.59 2.20 -4.02
C LEU A 14 -6.47 1.61 -4.88
N PHE A 15 -5.22 1.98 -4.59
CA PHE A 15 -4.06 1.43 -5.29
C PHE A 15 -3.98 -0.11 -5.20
N ILE A 16 -4.27 -0.67 -4.03
CA ILE A 16 -4.26 -2.14 -3.83
C ILE A 16 -5.37 -2.81 -4.64
N VAL A 17 -6.56 -2.21 -4.68
CA VAL A 17 -7.66 -2.70 -5.51
C VAL A 17 -7.24 -2.67 -6.98
N ASP A 18 -6.71 -1.54 -7.45
CA ASP A 18 -6.31 -1.42 -8.85
C ASP A 18 -5.23 -2.45 -9.22
N PHE A 19 -4.24 -2.63 -8.34
CA PHE A 19 -3.17 -3.60 -8.53
C PHE A 19 -3.67 -5.05 -8.58
N LEU A 20 -4.63 -5.42 -7.71
CA LEU A 20 -5.17 -6.80 -7.65
C LEU A 20 -6.11 -7.13 -8.80
N PHE A 21 -6.93 -6.17 -9.23
CA PHE A 21 -7.96 -6.41 -10.23
C PHE A 21 -7.53 -6.06 -11.66
N PHE A 22 -6.48 -5.26 -11.83
CA PHE A 22 -5.97 -4.85 -13.14
C PHE A 22 -4.47 -5.18 -13.31
N PRO A 23 -4.10 -6.47 -13.39
CA PRO A 23 -2.70 -6.92 -13.48
C PRO A 23 -1.97 -6.46 -14.76
N TYR A 24 -2.68 -5.94 -15.75
CA TYR A 24 -2.11 -5.40 -16.99
C TYR A 24 -1.62 -3.96 -16.88
N PHE A 25 -1.98 -3.23 -15.81
CA PHE A 25 -1.41 -1.92 -15.56
C PHE A 25 -0.05 -2.12 -14.88
N ASP A 26 1.03 -1.61 -15.49
CA ASP A 26 2.39 -1.64 -14.91
C ASP A 26 2.49 -0.59 -13.79
N VAL A 27 1.62 -0.70 -12.77
CA VAL A 27 1.54 0.19 -11.60
C VAL A 27 2.71 0.00 -10.64
N LEU A 28 3.67 -0.88 -10.97
CA LEU A 28 4.85 -1.17 -10.17
C LEU A 28 5.69 0.09 -9.88
N GLU A 29 5.74 1.03 -10.81
CA GLU A 29 6.48 2.29 -10.68
C GLU A 29 5.91 3.21 -9.58
N LEU A 30 4.63 3.07 -9.26
CA LEU A 30 3.94 3.87 -8.22
C LEU A 30 4.13 3.30 -6.82
N ILE A 31 4.70 2.10 -6.69
CA ILE A 31 4.82 1.40 -5.40
C ILE A 31 5.77 2.11 -4.41
N PRO A 32 6.95 2.59 -4.82
CA PRO A 32 7.80 3.39 -3.94
C PRO A 32 7.07 4.62 -3.38
N LEU A 33 6.24 5.28 -4.21
CA LEU A 33 5.45 6.43 -3.79
C LEU A 33 4.41 6.06 -2.73
N VAL A 34 3.69 4.95 -2.92
CA VAL A 34 2.67 4.46 -1.97
C VAL A 34 3.30 4.06 -0.64
N ILE A 35 4.49 3.43 -0.66
CA ILE A 35 5.24 3.09 0.56
C ILE A 35 5.64 4.36 1.32
N ILE A 36 6.13 5.39 0.63
CA ILE A 36 6.48 6.68 1.24
C ILE A 36 5.25 7.34 1.87
N LEU A 37 4.12 7.35 1.16
CA LEU A 37 2.87 7.91 1.67
C LEU A 37 2.42 7.18 2.94
N LEU A 38 2.49 5.84 2.98
CA LEU A 38 2.15 5.06 4.16
C LEU A 38 3.11 5.30 5.33
N ALA A 39 4.41 5.45 5.07
CA ALA A 39 5.39 5.79 6.10
C ALA A 39 5.11 7.17 6.72
N ILE A 40 4.79 8.17 5.89
CA ILE A 40 4.34 9.50 6.34
C ILE A 40 3.04 9.38 7.15
N ASN A 41 2.10 8.54 6.70
CA ASN A 41 0.86 8.30 7.42
C ASN A 41 1.10 7.73 8.82
N PHE A 42 2.00 6.75 8.91
CA PHE A 42 2.41 6.12 10.16
C PHE A 42 3.03 7.14 11.12
N TYR A 43 3.90 8.01 10.60
CA TYR A 43 4.51 9.09 11.38
C TYR A 43 3.48 10.10 11.89
N LEU A 44 2.53 10.52 11.05
CA LEU A 44 1.48 11.47 11.44
C LEU A 44 0.55 10.88 12.49
N ILE A 45 0.21 9.60 12.38
CA ILE A 45 -0.59 8.88 13.38
C ILE A 45 0.20 8.76 14.69
N TYR A 46 1.49 8.44 14.61
CA TYR A 46 2.38 8.36 15.77
C TYR A 46 2.41 9.65 16.55
N ARG A 47 2.63 10.75 15.85
CA ARG A 47 2.89 12.05 16.48
C ARG A 47 1.61 12.74 16.96
N TYR A 48 0.47 12.51 16.31
CA TYR A 48 -0.71 13.37 16.48
C TYR A 48 -2.02 12.67 16.82
N ASN A 49 -2.07 11.34 16.88
CA ASN A 49 -3.30 10.63 17.21
C ASN A 49 -3.21 10.05 18.63
N ASN A 50 -4.17 10.37 19.50
CA ASN A 50 -4.21 9.83 20.88
C ASN A 50 -4.79 8.42 20.93
N ASN A 51 -5.62 8.02 19.95
CA ASN A 51 -6.21 6.68 19.87
C ASN A 51 -5.35 5.76 18.97
N LYS A 52 -4.15 5.48 19.47
CA LYS A 52 -2.95 5.05 18.70
C LYS A 52 -3.06 3.65 18.12
N VAL A 53 -3.57 2.69 18.90
CA VAL A 53 -3.38 1.26 18.64
C VAL A 53 -4.08 0.80 17.36
N ILE A 54 -5.36 1.10 17.20
CA ILE A 54 -6.16 0.65 16.04
C ILE A 54 -5.61 1.26 14.73
N SER A 55 -5.19 2.52 14.78
CA SER A 55 -4.67 3.22 13.59
C SER A 55 -3.33 2.64 13.11
N TYR A 56 -2.48 2.19 14.05
CA TYR A 56 -1.25 1.50 13.70
C TYR A 56 -1.50 0.09 13.18
N ILE A 57 -2.39 -0.67 13.81
CA ILE A 57 -2.73 -2.02 13.37
C ILE A 57 -3.23 -1.97 11.92
N LEU A 58 -4.15 -1.04 11.61
CA LEU A 58 -4.69 -0.90 10.26
C LEU A 58 -3.63 -0.48 9.23
N ASN A 59 -2.75 0.47 9.54
CA ASN A 59 -1.69 0.87 8.60
C ASN A 59 -0.60 -0.20 8.45
N GLY A 60 -0.26 -0.91 9.52
CA GLY A 60 0.68 -2.03 9.48
C GLY A 60 0.15 -3.19 8.64
N LEU A 61 -1.13 -3.53 8.82
CA LEU A 61 -1.83 -4.50 7.96
C LEU A 61 -1.81 -4.06 6.50
N LEU A 62 -2.04 -2.77 6.22
CA LEU A 62 -2.03 -2.24 4.86
C LEU A 62 -0.63 -2.34 4.21
N LEU A 63 0.42 -2.07 4.99
CA LEU A 63 1.80 -2.21 4.53
C LEU A 63 2.14 -3.68 4.21
N ILE A 64 1.76 -4.60 5.10
CA ILE A 64 1.95 -6.05 4.89
C ILE A 64 1.19 -6.51 3.65
N LEU A 65 -0.05 -6.06 3.47
CA LEU A 65 -0.86 -6.39 2.30
C LEU A 65 -0.20 -5.90 1.00
N LEU A 66 0.38 -4.69 1.00
CA LEU A 66 1.16 -4.15 -0.12
C LEU A 66 2.39 -5.00 -0.44
N ILE A 67 3.13 -5.46 0.58
CA ILE A 67 4.28 -6.35 0.40
C ILE A 67 3.84 -7.68 -0.24
N ILE A 68 2.73 -8.26 0.23
CA ILE A 68 2.18 -9.50 -0.33
C ILE A 68 1.75 -9.29 -1.77
N CYS A 69 1.03 -8.21 -2.07
CA CYS A 69 0.63 -7.86 -3.43
C CYS A 69 1.87 -7.72 -4.34
N PHE A 70 2.92 -7.04 -3.87
CA PHE A 70 4.16 -6.89 -4.63
C PHE A 70 4.83 -8.23 -4.91
N ALA A 71 4.91 -9.11 -3.91
CA ALA A 71 5.47 -10.44 -4.08
C ALA A 71 4.69 -11.24 -5.14
N PHE A 72 3.36 -11.18 -5.11
CA PHE A 72 2.50 -11.80 -6.13
C PHE A 72 2.72 -11.21 -7.53
N GLY A 73 2.76 -9.88 -7.68
CA GLY A 73 3.03 -9.25 -8.96
C GLY A 73 4.42 -9.56 -9.50
N ALA A 74 5.43 -9.63 -8.63
CA ALA A 74 6.79 -10.01 -9.01
C ALA A 74 6.86 -11.47 -9.50
N ILE A 75 6.16 -12.40 -8.83
CA ILE A 75 6.07 -13.81 -9.25
C ILE A 75 5.34 -13.92 -10.60
N LEU A 76 4.20 -13.25 -10.76
CA LEU A 76 3.44 -13.26 -12.02
C LEU A 76 4.23 -12.65 -13.19
N ARG A 77 5.05 -11.62 -12.94
CA ARG A 77 5.96 -11.05 -13.95
C ARG A 77 7.10 -12.01 -14.32
N GLN A 78 7.61 -12.78 -13.36
CA GLN A 78 8.64 -13.79 -13.63
C GLN A 78 8.10 -14.94 -14.50
N ASP A 79 6.86 -15.40 -14.28
CA ASP A 79 6.22 -16.42 -15.12
C ASP A 79 5.99 -15.93 -16.56
N TRP A 80 5.68 -14.64 -16.76
CA TRP A 80 5.51 -14.06 -18.10
C TRP A 80 6.81 -14.06 -18.92
N ASN A 81 7.95 -13.83 -18.26
CA ASN A 81 9.27 -13.84 -18.92
C ASN A 81 9.79 -15.25 -19.24
N PHE A 82 9.17 -16.32 -18.73
CA PHE A 82 9.55 -17.71 -19.04
C PHE A 82 8.78 -18.29 -20.24
N ILE A 83 7.70 -17.63 -20.68
CA ILE A 83 6.84 -18.08 -21.78
C ILE A 83 7.12 -17.28 -23.07
N GLY A 84 7.98 -16.25 -23.01
CA GLY A 84 8.42 -15.44 -24.15
C GLY A 84 9.67 -15.96 -24.84
#